data_AF-A0A2J4XXM8-F1
#
_entry.id   AF-A0A2J4XXM8-F1
#
_cell.length_a   1.000
_cell.length_b   1.000
_cell.length_c   1.000
_cell.angle_alpha   90.00
_cell.angle_beta   90.00
_cell.angle_gamma   90.00
#
_symmetry.space_group_name_H-M   'P 1'
#
loop_
_entity.id
_entity.type
_entity.pdbx_description
1 polymer ?
#
loop_
_entity_poly.entity_id
_entity_poly.type
_entity_poly.pdbx_seq_one_letter_code
_entity_poly.pdbx_strand_id
1 'polypeptide(L)' 'MFYWILLALAIVAEITGTLSMKWASVSGGHTGFILMLVMIALSYIFLAFAVKKIALGVAYALWEGIGILLITIFS' A
#
# COMPACT_ATOMS: atom_id res chain seq x y z
N MET A 1 -7.21 -7.29 17.38
CA MET A 1 -5.83 -6.82 17.11
C MET A 1 -5.33 -7.26 15.74
N PHE A 2 -5.54 -8.51 15.31
CA PHE A 2 -5.09 -9.01 13.99
C PHE A 2 -5.45 -8.14 12.78
N TYR A 3 -6.68 -7.61 12.72
CA TYR A 3 -7.13 -6.74 11.62
C TYR A 3 -6.39 -5.40 11.52
N TRP A 4 -5.89 -4.87 12.64
CA TRP A 4 -5.06 -3.67 12.65
C TRP A 4 -3.65 -3.95 12.11
N ILE A 5 -3.14 -5.16 12.33
CA ILE A 5 -1.87 -5.61 11.74
C ILE A 5 -2.03 -5.78 10.22
N LEU A 6 -3.16 -6.33 9.76
CA LEU A 6 -3.47 -6.40 8.32
C LEU A 6 -3.57 -5.02 7.69
N LEU A 7 -4.17 -4.04 8.38
CA LEU A 7 -4.19 -2.65 7.91
C LEU A 7 -2.78 -2.06 7.79
N ALA A 8 -1.92 -2.27 8.79
CA ALA A 8 -0.53 -1.85 8.72
C ALA A 8 0.22 -2.53 7.56
N LEU A 9 -0.04 -3.83 7.33
CA LEU A 9 0.54 -4.57 6.21
C LEU A 9 0.08 -4.02 4.85
N ALA A 10 -1.20 -3.62 4.74
CA ALA A 10 -1.75 -2.99 3.54
C ALA A 10 -1.00 -1.68 3.21
N ILE A 11 -0.79 -0.83 4.21
CA ILE A 11 -0.04 0.43 4.07
C ILE A 11 1.40 0.15 3.61
N VAL A 12 2.10 -0.82 4.23
CA VAL A 12 3.48 -1.15 3.84
C VAL A 12 3.55 -1.68 2.40
N ALA A 13 2.59 -2.52 2.00
CA ALA A 13 2.51 -3.04 0.64
C ALA A 13 2.27 -1.92 -0.39
N GLU A 14 1.40 -0.98 -0.08
CA GLU A 14 1.13 0.20 -0.93
C GLU A 14 2.37 1.07 -1.11
N ILE A 15 3.07 1.41 -0.02
CA ILE A 15 4.30 2.21 -0.06
C ILE A 15 5.37 1.50 -0.87
N THR A 16 5.53 0.19 -0.68
CA THR A 16 6.51 -0.61 -1.45
C THR A 16 6.16 -0.62 -2.94
N GLY A 17 4.87 -0.75 -3.28
CA GLY A 17 4.39 -0.73 -4.65
C GLY A 17 4.63 0.61 -5.34
N THR A 18 4.29 1.72 -4.67
CA THR A 18 4.47 3.08 -5.19
C THR A 18 5.95 3.47 -5.30
N LEU A 19 6.79 3.09 -4.35
CA LEU A 19 8.25 3.25 -4.45
C LEU A 19 8.83 2.44 -5.62
N SER A 20 8.34 1.21 -5.83
CA SER A 20 8.75 0.37 -6.97
C SER A 20 8.39 1.00 -8.31
N MET A 21 7.24 1.68 -8.40
CA MET A 21 6.85 2.46 -9.57
C MET A 21 7.82 3.60 -9.84
N LYS A 22 8.22 4.35 -8.81
CA LYS A 22 9.22 5.42 -8.94
C LYS A 22 10.54 4.88 -9.44
N TRP A 23 11.00 3.76 -8.88
CA TRP A 23 12.24 3.11 -9.29
C TRP A 23 12.16 2.57 -10.73
N ALA A 24 11.03 2.00 -11.14
CA ALA A 24 10.81 1.54 -12.51
C ALA A 24 10.90 2.68 -13.53
N SER A 25 10.33 3.85 -13.18
CA SER A 25 10.38 5.06 -14.00
C SER A 25 11.81 5.55 -14.23
N VAL A 26 12.68 5.47 -13.20
CA VAL A 26 14.08 5.91 -13.28
C VAL A 26 14.99 4.89 -13.97
N SER A 27 14.77 3.59 -13.73
CA SER A 27 15.61 2.50 -14.23
C SER A 27 15.25 2.02 -15.64
N GLY A 28 14.07 2.41 -16.17
CA GLY A 28 13.60 2.01 -17.50
C GLY A 28 13.22 0.53 -17.61
N GLY A 29 13.22 -0.22 -16.51
CA GLY A 29 12.93 -1.66 -16.48
C GLY A 29 11.45 -1.98 -16.23
N HIS A 30 10.85 -2.83 -17.08
CA HIS A 30 9.45 -3.28 -16.94
C HIS A 30 9.18 -4.09 -15.66
N THR A 31 10.22 -4.67 -15.05
CA THR A 31 10.11 -5.49 -13.84
C THR A 31 9.56 -4.72 -12.64
N GLY A 32 9.90 -3.43 -12.50
CA GLY A 32 9.40 -2.63 -11.39
C GLY A 32 7.90 -2.32 -11.48
N PHE A 33 7.34 -2.25 -12.70
CA PHE A 33 5.89 -2.10 -12.90
C PHE A 33 5.12 -3.39 -12.56
N ILE A 34 5.69 -4.56 -12.87
CA ILE A 34 5.10 -5.84 -12.46
C ILE A 34 5.07 -5.94 -10.94
N LEU A 35 6.17 -5.58 -10.27
CA LEU A 35 6.23 -5.57 -8.80
C LEU A 35 5.22 -4.59 -8.20
N MET A 36 5.07 -3.39 -8.79
CA MET A 36 4.05 -2.42 -8.39
C MET A 36 2.65 -3.03 -8.44
N LEU A 37 2.26 -3.66 -9.56
CA LEU A 37 0.93 -4.25 -9.71
C LEU A 37 0.65 -5.32 -8.64
N VAL A 38 1.63 -6.19 -8.37
CA VAL A 38 1.50 -7.24 -7.36
C VAL A 38 1.35 -6.64 -5.96
N MET A 39 2.15 -5.63 -5.62
CA MET A 39 2.13 -5.00 -4.30
C MET A 39 0.85 -4.19 -4.05
N ILE A 40 0.37 -3.44 -5.04
CA ILE A 40 -0.91 -2.72 -4.96
C ILE A 40 -2.08 -3.71 -4.81
N ALA A 41 -2.10 -4.79 -5.59
CA ALA A 41 -3.13 -5.82 -5.47
C ALA A 41 -3.13 -6.45 -4.06
N LEU A 42 -1.96 -6.78 -3.52
CA LEU A 42 -1.82 -7.29 -2.16
C LEU A 42 -2.31 -6.29 -1.11
N SER A 43 -1.99 -5.01 -1.27
CA SER A 43 -2.47 -3.94 -0.39
C SER A 43 -4.01 -3.92 -0.31
N TYR A 44 -4.68 -3.91 -1.47
CA TYR A 44 -6.14 -3.93 -1.52
C TYR A 44 -6.74 -5.22 -0.93
N ILE A 45 -6.09 -6.37 -1.10
CA ILE A 45 -6.53 -7.63 -0.49
C ILE A 45 -6.46 -7.53 1.05
N PHE A 46 -5.35 -7.02 1.60
CA PHE A 46 -5.21 -6.85 3.05
C PHE A 46 -6.18 -5.80 3.60
N LEU A 47 -6.39 -4.71 2.88
CA LEU A 47 -7.38 -3.70 3.22
C LEU A 47 -8.79 -4.31 3.26
N ALA A 48 -9.17 -5.09 2.24
CA ALA A 48 -10.46 -5.77 2.17
C ALA A 48 -10.70 -6.72 3.35
N PHE A 49 -9.66 -7.36 3.87
CA PHE A 49 -9.76 -8.14 5.11
C PHE A 49 -9.85 -7.25 6.36
N ALA A 50 -9.11 -6.14 6.42
CA ALA A 50 -9.14 -5.20 7.55
C ALA A 50 -10.52 -4.55 7.74
N VAL A 51 -11.19 -4.15 6.65
CA VAL A 51 -12.53 -3.53 6.71
C VAL A 51 -13.67 -4.48 7.07
N LYS A 52 -13.42 -5.79 7.17
CA LYS A 52 -14.42 -6.73 7.77
C LYS A 52 -14.66 -6.47 9.25
N LYS A 53 -13.71 -5.83 9.95
CA LYS A 53 -13.77 -5.57 11.39
C LYS A 53 -13.62 -4.09 11.74
N ILE A 54 -12.94 -3.32 10.90
CA ILE A 54 -12.73 -1.87 11.06
C ILE A 54 -13.76 -1.15 10.20
N ALA A 55 -14.34 -0.06 10.72
CA ALA A 55 -15.25 0.77 9.94
C ALA A 55 -14.56 1.26 8.65
N LEU A 56 -15.24 1.12 7.52
CA LEU A 56 -14.73 1.45 6.18
C LEU A 56 -14.04 2.82 6.14
N GLY A 57 -14.70 3.86 6.65
CA GLY A 57 -14.16 5.22 6.65
C GLY A 57 -12.88 5.36 7.47
N VAL A 58 -12.75 4.66 8.61
CA VAL A 58 -11.55 4.71 9.45
C VAL A 58 -10.38 4.01 8.75
N ALA A 59 -10.63 2.82 8.18
CA ALA A 59 -9.60 2.07 7.48
C ALA A 59 -9.09 2.84 6.26
N TYR A 60 -9.97 3.41 5.44
CA TYR A 60 -9.58 4.21 4.28
C TYR A 60 -8.85 5.50 4.67
N ALA A 61 -9.33 6.22 5.69
CA ALA A 61 -8.67 7.44 6.14
C ALA A 61 -7.23 7.17 6.65
N LEU A 62 -7.03 6.06 7.37
CA LEU A 62 -5.70 5.67 7.84
C LEU A 62 -4.82 5.15 6.70
N TRP A 63 -5.38 4.33 5.81
CA TRP A 63 -4.65 3.74 4.69
C TRP A 63 -4.10 4.84 3.77
N GLU A 64 -4.96 5.71 3.25
CA GLU A 64 -4.57 6.83 2.39
C GLU A 64 -3.76 7.89 3.14
N GLY A 65 -4.17 8.24 4.37
CA GLY A 65 -3.51 9.29 5.14
C GLY A 65 -2.07 8.94 5.51
N ILE A 66 -1.85 7.74 6.05
CA ILE A 66 -0.51 7.28 6.43
C ILE A 66 0.30 6.92 5.18
N GLY A 67 -0.33 6.31 4.17
CA GLY A 67 0.29 5.97 2.90
C GLY A 67 0.91 7.19 2.24
N ILE A 68 0.12 8.26 2.02
CA ILE A 68 0.60 9.49 1.40
C ILE A 68 1.70 10.17 2.24
N LEU A 69 1.55 10.23 3.56
CA LEU A 69 2.58 10.82 4.44
C LEU A 69 3.93 10.11 4.29
N LEU A 70 3.94 8.78 4.33
CA LEU A 70 5.17 8.00 4.20
C LEU A 70 5.73 8.06 2.79
N ILE A 71 4.89 7.95 1.75
CA ILE A 71 5.32 8.11 0.35
C ILE A 71 5.97 9.49 0.17
N THR A 72 5.41 10.56 0.74
CA THR A 72 5.98 11.91 0.62
C THR A 72 7.35 12.02 1.28
N ILE A 73 7.57 11.34 2.40
CA ILE A 73 8.87 11.34 3.11
C ILE A 73 9.93 10.52 2.36
N PHE A 74 9.52 9.42 1.73
CA PHE A 74 10.44 8.45 1.10
C PHE A 74 10.57 8.57 -0.42
N SER A 75 9.73 9.39 -1.07
CA SER A 75 9.80 9.66 -2.52
C SER A 75 10.98 10.57 -2.80
#